data_AF-A0A8S3FB68-F1
#
_entry.id   AF-A0A8S3FB68-F1
#
_cell.length_a   1.000
_cell.length_b   1.000
_cell.length_c   1.000
_cell.angle_alpha   90.00
_cell.angle_beta   90.00
_cell.angle_gamma   90.00
#
_symmetry.space_group_name_H-M   'P 1'
#
loop_
_entity.id
_entity.type
_entity.pdbx_description
1 polymer ?
#
loop_
_entity_poly.entity_id
_entity_poly.type
_entity_poly.pdbx_seq_one_letter_code
_entity_poly.pdbx_strand_id
1 'polypeptide(L)' 'NKVKDSLESIELIDLAQISENGLAYLAGLKNLKHIVLARLSSVKHRDAILKLLTNELPRCTINYNDEHPPTLEQKANKSM' A
#
# COMPACT_ATOMS: atom_id res chain seq x y z
N ASN A 1 13.73 8.60 -17.55
CA ASN A 1 14.25 7.21 -17.43
C ASN A 1 13.10 6.35 -17.91
N LYS A 2 13.21 5.71 -19.09
CA LYS A 2 12.04 5.13 -19.79
C LYS A 2 11.09 4.32 -18.91
N VAL A 3 11.63 3.59 -17.92
CA VAL A 3 10.84 2.74 -17.00
C VAL A 3 10.00 3.57 -16.01
N LYS A 4 10.56 4.64 -15.44
CA LYS A 4 9.83 5.56 -14.54
C LYS A 4 8.60 6.15 -15.23
N ASP A 5 8.77 6.44 -16.51
CA ASP A 5 7.80 7.14 -17.33
C ASP A 5 6.82 6.15 -18.02
N SER A 6 6.97 4.84 -17.82
CA SER A 6 6.09 3.81 -18.40
C SER A 6 5.37 2.96 -17.36
N LEU A 7 5.68 3.10 -16.07
CA LEU A 7 5.10 2.26 -15.03
C LEU A 7 3.67 2.72 -14.71
N GLU A 8 2.70 1.82 -14.87
CA GLU A 8 1.28 2.13 -14.67
C GLU A 8 0.66 1.42 -13.46
N SER A 9 1.23 0.29 -13.02
CA SER A 9 0.72 -0.48 -11.89
C SER A 9 1.85 -0.98 -11.00
N ILE A 10 1.64 -0.94 -9.68
CA ILE A 10 2.53 -1.50 -8.67
C ILE A 10 1.70 -2.25 -7.63
N GLU A 11 2.18 -3.43 -7.23
CA GLU A 11 1.65 -4.18 -6.10
C GLU A 11 2.78 -4.47 -5.12
N LEU A 12 2.60 -4.05 -3.86
CA LEU A 12 3.53 -4.27 -2.76
C LEU A 12 2.80 -5.03 -1.66
N ILE A 13 3.09 -6.32 -1.56
CA ILE A 13 2.35 -7.26 -0.73
C ILE A 13 3.33 -8.05 0.14
N ASP A 14 3.06 -8.14 1.44
CA ASP A 14 3.86 -8.93 2.41
C ASP A 14 5.33 -8.47 2.59
N LEU A 15 5.56 -7.16 2.42
CA LEU A 15 6.90 -6.59 2.50
C LEU A 15 7.13 -5.92 3.86
N ALA A 16 7.68 -6.69 4.80
CA ALA A 16 7.95 -6.25 6.17
C ALA A 16 8.98 -5.10 6.26
N GLN A 17 9.79 -4.86 5.23
CA GLN A 17 10.85 -3.84 5.24
C GLN A 17 10.45 -2.52 4.57
N ILE A 18 9.28 -2.47 3.92
CA ILE A 18 8.81 -1.25 3.28
C ILE A 18 8.20 -0.32 4.34
N SER A 19 8.75 0.88 4.43
CA SER A 19 8.32 1.95 5.33
C SER A 19 7.61 3.09 4.58
N GLU A 20 7.06 4.06 5.30
CA GLU A 20 6.43 5.24 4.68
C GLU A 20 7.42 5.99 3.77
N ASN A 21 8.70 6.07 4.18
CA ASN A 21 9.75 6.71 3.38
C ASN A 21 9.97 5.98 2.04
N GLY A 22 9.92 4.64 2.05
CA GLY A 22 10.02 3.85 0.82
C GLY A 22 8.83 4.10 -0.11
N LEU A 23 7.62 4.14 0.44
CA LEU A 23 6.40 4.41 -0.31
C LEU A 23 6.35 5.84 -0.88
N ALA A 24 6.95 6.82 -0.21
CA ALA A 24 6.97 8.21 -0.68
C ALA A 24 7.64 8.35 -2.06
N TYR A 25 8.58 7.48 -2.43
CA TYR A 25 9.18 7.48 -3.76
C TYR A 25 8.19 7.16 -4.89
N LEU A 26 7.08 6.48 -4.60
CA LEU A 26 6.03 6.20 -5.58
C LEU A 26 5.39 7.49 -6.10
N ALA A 27 5.37 8.56 -5.30
CA ALA A 27 4.86 9.88 -5.71
C ALA A 27 5.58 10.46 -6.94
N GLY A 28 6.81 10.02 -7.21
CA GLY A 28 7.57 10.43 -8.40
C GLY A 28 7.16 9.72 -9.69
N LEU A 29 6.38 8.64 -9.60
CA LEU A 29 5.95 7.80 -10.73
C LEU A 29 4.61 8.31 -11.28
N LYS A 30 4.65 9.48 -11.92
CA LYS A 30 3.45 10.25 -12.32
C LYS A 30 2.50 9.55 -13.30
N ASN A 31 2.93 8.46 -13.93
CA ASN A 31 2.12 7.65 -14.84
C ASN A 31 1.45 6.45 -14.16
N LEU A 32 1.63 6.27 -12.85
CA LEU A 32 0.91 5.25 -12.09
C LEU A 32 -0.60 5.51 -12.12
N LYS A 33 -1.32 4.45 -12.45
CA LYS A 33 -2.78 4.38 -12.47
C LYS A 33 -3.29 3.53 -11.32
N HIS A 34 -2.52 2.52 -10.89
CA HIS A 34 -2.92 1.58 -9.86
C HIS A 34 -1.79 1.30 -8.87
N ILE A 35 -2.10 1.38 -7.57
CA ILE A 35 -1.21 0.96 -6.49
C ILE A 35 -2.00 0.02 -5.57
N VAL A 36 -1.47 -1.17 -5.33
CA VAL A 36 -1.97 -2.10 -4.30
C VAL A 36 -0.91 -2.21 -3.20
N LEU A 37 -1.31 -1.90 -1.96
CA LEU A 37 -0.48 -2.05 -0.76
C LEU A 37 -1.16 -3.05 0.17
N ALA A 38 -0.47 -4.10 0.59
CA ALA A 38 -1.04 -5.04 1.53
C ALA A 38 0.00 -5.65 2.47
N ARG A 39 -0.40 -5.87 3.73
CA ARG A 39 0.45 -6.51 4.76
C ARG A 39 1.84 -5.88 4.88
N LEU A 40 1.88 -4.54 4.99
CA LEU A 40 3.12 -3.78 5.16
C LEU A 40 3.33 -3.44 6.64
N SER A 41 3.85 -4.40 7.41
CA SER A 41 3.94 -4.30 8.88
C SER A 41 4.78 -3.13 9.43
N SER A 42 5.66 -2.56 8.60
CA SER A 42 6.50 -1.42 8.98
C SER A 42 5.87 -0.06 8.69
N VAL A 43 4.72 -0.01 7.99
CA VAL A 43 3.97 1.22 7.75
C VAL A 43 3.06 1.48 8.94
N LYS A 44 3.41 2.46 9.78
CA LYS A 44 2.64 2.79 10.99
C LYS A 44 1.62 3.90 10.75
N HIS A 45 1.94 4.85 9.88
CA HIS A 45 1.11 6.02 9.59
C HIS A 45 0.50 5.93 8.20
N ARG A 46 -0.37 4.92 8.02
CA ARG A 46 -1.07 4.66 6.75
C ARG A 46 -1.78 5.91 6.20
N ASP A 47 -2.51 6.63 7.05
CA ASP A 47 -3.29 7.79 6.59
C ASP A 47 -2.42 8.91 6.04
N ALA A 48 -1.25 9.14 6.65
CA ALA A 48 -0.30 10.14 6.20
C ALA A 48 0.26 9.79 4.82
N ILE A 49 0.66 8.53 4.62
CA ILE A 49 1.20 8.10 3.32
C ILE A 49 0.12 8.02 2.23
N LEU A 50 -1.09 7.59 2.55
CA LEU A 50 -2.21 7.58 1.61
C LEU A 50 -2.60 9.00 1.18
N LYS A 51 -2.61 9.96 2.12
CA LYS A 51 -2.87 11.36 1.81
C LYS A 51 -1.77 11.94 0.90
N LEU A 52 -0.50 11.64 1.19
CA LEU A 52 0.62 12.05 0.35
C LEU A 52 0.47 11.49 -1.07
N LEU A 53 0.26 10.18 -1.21
CA LEU A 53 0.15 9.53 -2.51
C LEU A 53 -1.08 10.00 -3.29
N THR A 54 -2.22 10.19 -2.63
CA THR A 54 -3.43 10.73 -3.26
C THR A 54 -3.23 12.15 -3.77
N ASN A 55 -2.52 13.00 -3.00
CA ASN A 55 -2.22 14.37 -3.41
C ASN A 55 -1.25 14.41 -4.59
N GLU A 56 -0.21 13.58 -4.56
CA GLU A 56 0.85 13.58 -5.57
C GLU A 56 0.48 12.81 -6.85
N LEU A 57 -0.45 11.87 -6.75
CA LEU A 57 -0.95 11.01 -7.82
C LEU A 57 -2.48 11.04 -7.85
N PRO A 58 -3.11 12.21 -8.14
CA PRO A 58 -4.56 12.37 -8.06
C PRO A 58 -5.35 11.53 -9.07
N ARG A 59 -4.67 10.95 -10.07
CA ARG A 59 -5.25 10.07 -11.09
C ARG A 59 -4.96 8.58 -10.83
N CYS A 60 -4.26 8.26 -9.75
CA CYS A 60 -3.92 6.89 -9.37
C CYS A 60 -4.95 6.36 -8.38
N THR A 61 -5.49 5.18 -8.64
CA THR A 61 -6.30 4.44 -7.68
C THR A 61 -5.38 3.71 -6.71
N ILE A 62 -5.54 3.98 -5.42
CA ILE A 62 -4.75 3.35 -4.35
C ILE A 62 -5.66 2.43 -3.56
N ASN A 63 -5.36 1.13 -3.59
CA ASN A 63 -6.01 0.12 -2.76
C ASN A 63 -5.03 -0.31 -1.67
N TYR A 64 -5.41 -0.12 -0.41
CA TYR A 64 -4.62 -0.57 0.72
C TYR A 64 -5.43 -1.61 1.51
N ASN A 65 -5.01 -2.87 1.43
CA ASN A 65 -5.61 -3.98 2.14
C ASN A 65 -4.79 -4.32 3.39
N ASP A 66 -5.33 -3.95 4.55
CA ASP A 66 -4.76 -4.31 5.86
C ASP A 66 -5.32 -5.61 6.42
N GLU A 67 -6.13 -6.36 5.66
CA GLU A 67 -6.67 -7.62 6.13
C GLU A 67 -5.53 -8.54 6.55
N HIS A 68 -5.34 -8.61 7.86
CA HIS A 68 -4.69 -9.71 8.51
C HIS A 68 -5.47 -10.95 8.06
N PRO A 69 -4.81 -11.98 7.51
CA PRO A 69 -5.48 -13.25 7.36
C PRO A 69 -6.12 -13.57 8.72
N PRO A 70 -7.41 -13.92 8.79
CA PRO A 70 -8.09 -14.13 10.05
C PRO A 70 -7.24 -15.10 10.87
N THR A 71 -6.64 -14.59 11.94
CA THR A 71 -5.91 -15.45 12.87
C THR A 71 -6.92 -16.49 13.35
N LEU A 72 -6.49 -17.76 13.32
CA LEU A 72 -7.33 -18.89 13.72
C LEU A 72 -7.91 -18.74 15.15
N GLU A 73 -7.44 -17.77 15.93
CA GLU A 73 -8.02 -17.32 17.21
C GLU A 73 -9.45 -16.76 17.13
N GLN A 74 -9.89 -16.19 16.00
CA GLN A 74 -11.24 -15.61 15.90
C GLN A 74 -12.34 -16.64 15.60
N LYS A 75 -12.00 -17.93 15.47
CA LYS A 75 -12.98 -19.04 15.40
C LYS A 75 -13.23 -19.73 16.73
N ALA A 76 -12.50 -19.39 17.81
CA ALA A 76 -12.65 -20.05 19.11
C ALA A 76 -13.64 -19.35 20.07
N ASN A 77 -14.06 -18.11 19.80
CA ASN A 77 -14.94 -17.33 20.66
C ASN A 77 -16.33 -17.06 20.03
N LYS A 78 -16.94 -18.08 19.42
CA LYS A 78 -18.36 -18.04 19.02
C LYS A 78 -19.11 -19.34 19.38
N SER A 79 -18.72 -19.96 20.48
CA SER A 79 -19.48 -21.05 21.12
C SER A 79 -19.24 -21.02 22.64
N MET A 80 -19.92 -20.12 23.32
CA MET A 80 -20.50 -20.29 24.66
C MET A 80 -21.70 -19.37 24.78
#